data_AF-A0A4Y9Y1M2-F1
#
_entry.id   AF-A0A4Y9Y1M2-F1
#
_cell.length_a   1.000
_cell.length_b   1.000
_cell.length_c   1.000
_cell.angle_alpha   90.00
_cell.angle_beta   90.00
_cell.angle_gamma   90.00
#
_symmetry.space_group_name_H-M   'P 1'
#
loop_
_entity.id
_entity.type
_entity.pdbx_description
1 polymer ?
#
loop_
_entity_poly.entity_id
_entity_poly.type
_entity_poly.pdbx_seq_one_letter_code
_entity_poly.pdbx_strand_id
1 'polypeptide(L)'
;MNPIRTMSVSPLSPSTSLDDGNTSLMPPIYWVCPVEHNTRSCVPPCYKVCKPKAEGSRGKNEMPLWWRLEFKAVAPLDGVFEIWFEILCIISIGHANLEDLWIVCNSDDDTWASNRGLLWNRINTITIVAGLLLGATSAFATTMPPTAGLLNYTERGPYRCILLSFALTLGALVVSSATLFVMTNCPAKWFCETLMGSRSRVCCTLIIIAYPFVIIGISTVVLAFGAYVPPPSIF
;
A
#
# COMPACT_ATOMS: atom_id res chain seq x y z
N MET A 1 4.19 55.79 -8.90
CA MET A 1 3.05 55.25 -9.69
C MET A 1 3.63 54.39 -10.79
N ASN A 2 3.60 53.07 -10.62
CA ASN A 2 4.10 52.11 -11.62
C ASN A 2 2.93 51.61 -12.48
N PRO A 3 3.10 51.50 -13.80
CA PRO A 3 2.03 51.04 -14.69
C PRO A 3 1.84 49.53 -14.57
N ILE A 4 0.58 49.13 -14.43
CA ILE A 4 0.12 47.74 -14.44
C ILE A 4 0.27 47.19 -15.86
N ARG A 5 1.16 46.21 -16.03
CA ARG A 5 1.36 45.46 -17.27
C ARG A 5 0.24 44.43 -17.40
N THR A 6 -0.74 44.69 -18.27
CA THR A 6 -1.78 43.75 -18.68
C THR A 6 -1.17 42.67 -19.59
N MET A 7 -1.24 41.41 -19.18
CA MET A 7 -0.91 40.26 -20.03
C MET A 7 -2.11 39.94 -20.91
N SER A 8 -1.93 40.09 -22.23
CA SER A 8 -2.86 39.62 -23.25
C SER A 8 -2.70 38.11 -23.42
N VAL A 9 -3.77 37.36 -23.17
CA VAL A 9 -3.82 35.91 -23.37
C VAL A 9 -4.33 35.66 -24.79
N SER A 10 -3.47 35.11 -25.64
CA SER A 10 -3.86 34.66 -26.99
C SER A 10 -4.63 33.34 -26.90
N PRO A 11 -5.70 33.14 -27.69
CA PRO A 11 -6.42 31.88 -27.74
C PRO A 11 -5.58 30.79 -28.42
N LEU A 12 -5.44 29.66 -27.76
CA LEU A 12 -4.80 28.46 -28.31
C LEU A 12 -5.71 27.87 -29.40
N SER A 13 -5.25 27.88 -30.65
CA SER A 13 -5.86 27.12 -31.74
C SER A 13 -5.61 25.62 -31.55
N PRO A 14 -6.59 24.74 -31.87
CA PRO A 14 -6.40 23.31 -31.79
C PRO A 14 -5.61 22.82 -33.01
N SER A 15 -4.35 22.45 -32.80
CA SER A 15 -3.59 21.66 -33.76
C SER A 15 -4.00 20.19 -33.64
N THR A 16 -4.95 19.77 -34.46
CA THR A 16 -5.16 18.38 -34.85
C THR A 16 -3.95 17.93 -35.67
N SER A 17 -2.97 17.32 -35.01
CA SER A 17 -2.01 16.43 -35.67
C SER A 17 -2.64 15.04 -35.74
N LEU A 18 -3.10 14.71 -36.93
CA LEU A 18 -3.48 13.36 -37.35
C LEU A 18 -2.21 12.51 -37.34
N ASP A 19 -2.08 11.61 -36.37
CA ASP A 19 -1.07 10.55 -36.37
C ASP A 19 -1.83 9.23 -36.57
N ASP A 20 -1.80 8.75 -37.81
CA ASP A 20 -2.43 7.50 -38.26
C ASP A 20 -1.65 6.30 -37.74
N GLY A 21 -1.76 6.05 -36.44
CA GLY A 21 -1.37 4.82 -35.78
C GLY A 21 -2.61 3.97 -35.50
N ASN A 22 -3.24 3.43 -36.54
CA ASN A 22 -4.39 2.52 -36.45
C ASN A 22 -3.98 1.18 -35.82
N THR A 23 -3.66 1.20 -34.52
CA THR A 23 -3.67 0.03 -33.68
C THR A 23 -5.11 -0.14 -33.23
N SER A 24 -5.87 -0.87 -34.05
CA SER A 24 -7.18 -1.40 -33.72
C SER A 24 -7.18 -1.84 -32.25
N LEU A 25 -7.82 -1.02 -31.40
CA LEU A 25 -8.24 -1.35 -30.04
C LEU A 25 -9.30 -2.44 -30.19
N MET A 26 -8.84 -3.65 -30.44
CA MET A 26 -9.68 -4.83 -30.42
C MET A 26 -10.16 -4.95 -28.97
N PRO A 27 -11.48 -4.90 -28.70
CA PRO A 27 -11.98 -5.06 -27.36
C PRO A 27 -11.46 -6.40 -26.82
N PRO A 28 -10.99 -6.47 -25.56
CA PRO A 28 -10.43 -7.70 -25.01
C PRO A 28 -11.44 -8.82 -25.20
N ILE A 29 -11.08 -9.85 -25.96
CA ILE A 29 -11.95 -11.00 -26.20
C ILE A 29 -12.08 -11.77 -24.88
N TYR A 30 -13.14 -11.48 -24.13
CA TYR A 30 -13.56 -12.29 -22.99
C TYR A 30 -14.36 -13.48 -23.54
N TRP A 31 -13.81 -14.68 -23.39
CA TRP A 31 -14.55 -15.91 -23.66
C TRP A 31 -15.43 -16.22 -22.45
N VAL A 32 -16.75 -16.14 -22.63
CA VAL A 32 -17.70 -16.61 -21.63
C VAL A 32 -17.84 -18.12 -21.83
N CYS A 33 -17.12 -18.91 -21.04
CA CYS A 33 -17.29 -20.36 -21.06
C CYS A 33 -18.64 -20.73 -20.42
N PRO A 34 -19.53 -21.47 -21.11
CA PRO A 34 -20.70 -22.03 -20.47
C PRO A 34 -20.25 -23.00 -19.38
N VAL A 35 -20.71 -22.78 -18.14
CA VAL A 35 -20.53 -23.75 -17.06
C VAL A 35 -21.43 -24.94 -17.36
N GLU A 36 -20.86 -26.13 -17.44
CA GLU A 36 -21.61 -27.36 -17.67
C GLU A 36 -22.53 -27.60 -16.46
N HIS A 37 -23.82 -27.33 -16.65
CA HIS A 37 -24.82 -27.38 -15.59
C HIS A 37 -25.17 -28.83 -15.26
N ASN A 38 -24.87 -29.24 -14.03
CA ASN A 38 -25.55 -30.37 -13.42
C ASN A 38 -27.01 -29.97 -13.12
N THR A 39 -27.98 -30.63 -13.76
CA THR A 39 -29.38 -30.23 -13.99
C THR A 39 -30.30 -30.19 -12.75
N ARG A 40 -29.77 -30.02 -11.53
CA ARG A 40 -30.57 -30.15 -10.30
C ARG A 40 -30.68 -28.93 -9.39
N SER A 41 -30.24 -27.74 -9.79
CA SER A 41 -30.41 -26.56 -8.92
C SER A 41 -30.74 -25.29 -9.69
N CYS A 42 -31.91 -24.71 -9.39
CA CYS A 42 -32.36 -23.41 -9.88
C CYS A 42 -31.62 -22.29 -9.12
N VAL A 43 -30.37 -22.05 -9.50
CA VAL A 43 -29.58 -20.89 -9.06
C VAL A 43 -29.34 -20.00 -10.28
N PRO A 44 -29.45 -18.67 -10.17
CA PRO A 44 -29.17 -17.76 -11.29
C PRO A 44 -27.78 -18.01 -11.88
N PRO A 45 -27.58 -17.79 -13.20
CA PRO A 45 -26.34 -18.12 -13.89
C PRO A 45 -25.19 -17.26 -13.36
N CYS A 46 -24.35 -17.84 -12.50
CA CYS A 46 -23.06 -17.26 -12.14
C CYS A 46 -22.09 -17.47 -13.31
N TYR A 47 -21.79 -16.41 -14.04
CA TYR A 47 -20.70 -16.41 -15.02
C TYR A 47 -19.36 -16.35 -14.26
N LYS A 48 -18.51 -17.36 -14.46
CA LYS A 48 -17.12 -17.30 -14.00
C LYS A 48 -16.29 -16.73 -15.15
N VAL A 49 -15.75 -15.52 -14.98
CA VAL A 49 -14.84 -14.93 -15.97
C VAL A 49 -13.54 -15.75 -15.93
N CYS A 50 -13.39 -16.68 -16.87
CA CYS A 50 -12.16 -17.44 -17.04
C CYS A 50 -11.19 -16.60 -17.86
N LYS A 51 -10.08 -16.15 -17.25
CA LYS A 51 -8.99 -15.54 -18.01
C LYS A 51 -8.40 -16.59 -18.98
N PRO A 52 -8.15 -16.24 -20.25
CA PRO A 52 -7.54 -17.16 -21.20
C PRO A 52 -6.20 -17.65 -20.65
N LYS A 53 -6.02 -18.96 -20.67
CA LYS A 53 -4.79 -19.62 -20.26
C LYS A 53 -3.77 -19.32 -21.35
N ALA A 54 -2.84 -18.39 -21.11
CA ALA A 54 -1.80 -18.04 -22.06
C ALA A 54 -1.00 -19.30 -22.42
N GLU A 55 -1.21 -19.80 -23.63
CA GLU A 55 -0.57 -20.99 -24.16
C GLU A 55 0.79 -20.57 -24.76
N GLY A 56 1.71 -20.27 -23.85
CA GLY A 56 3.05 -19.77 -24.15
C GLY A 56 3.96 -20.07 -22.98
N SER A 57 4.21 -21.35 -22.77
CA SER A 57 5.01 -21.90 -21.66
C SER A 57 6.47 -21.44 -21.74
N ARG A 58 6.76 -20.18 -21.37
CA ARG A 58 8.03 -19.86 -20.71
C ARG A 58 8.17 -20.87 -19.58
N GLY A 59 9.25 -21.65 -19.63
CA GLY A 59 9.48 -22.76 -18.72
C GLY A 59 9.04 -22.39 -17.31
N LYS A 60 8.19 -23.23 -16.72
CA LYS A 60 7.78 -23.10 -15.32
C LYS A 60 9.04 -23.16 -14.48
N ASN A 61 9.64 -22.01 -14.23
CA ASN A 61 10.67 -21.87 -13.24
C ASN A 61 9.95 -22.15 -11.92
N GLU A 62 10.10 -23.39 -11.45
CA GLU A 62 9.63 -23.77 -10.13
C GLU A 62 10.11 -22.71 -9.14
N MET A 63 9.19 -22.23 -8.31
CA MET A 63 9.50 -21.18 -7.34
C MET A 63 10.73 -21.63 -6.52
N PRO A 64 11.78 -20.81 -6.44
CA PRO A 64 13.03 -21.23 -5.84
C PRO A 64 12.85 -21.56 -4.35
N LEU A 65 13.61 -22.53 -3.84
CA LEU A 65 13.47 -23.02 -2.45
C LEU A 65 13.61 -21.92 -1.39
N TRP A 66 14.32 -20.83 -1.68
CA TRP A 66 14.43 -19.73 -0.73
C TRP A 66 13.12 -18.93 -0.56
N TRP A 67 12.20 -18.98 -1.51
CA TRP A 67 10.87 -18.36 -1.37
C TRP A 67 9.91 -19.14 -0.48
N ARG A 68 10.12 -20.45 -0.36
CA ARG A 68 9.39 -21.26 0.62
C ARG A 68 9.93 -20.89 1.99
N LEU A 69 9.22 -20.00 2.67
CA LEU A 69 9.56 -19.51 4.00
C LEU A 69 9.13 -20.53 5.04
N GLU A 70 9.79 -21.68 4.99
CA GLU A 70 9.79 -22.63 6.08
C GLU A 70 10.76 -22.09 7.14
N PHE A 71 10.22 -21.30 8.07
CA PHE A 71 10.96 -20.94 9.26
C PHE A 71 11.11 -22.22 10.08
N LYS A 72 12.36 -22.65 10.33
CA LYS A 72 12.66 -23.65 11.35
C LYS A 72 13.08 -22.91 12.60
N ALA A 73 12.15 -22.20 13.22
CA ALA A 73 12.41 -21.54 14.51
C ALA A 73 12.26 -22.55 15.65
N VAL A 74 12.92 -22.28 16.79
CA VAL A 74 12.73 -23.08 17.99
C VAL A 74 11.31 -22.85 18.50
N ALA A 75 10.53 -23.91 18.71
CA ALA A 75 9.22 -23.81 19.36
C ALA A 75 9.39 -23.11 20.73
N PRO A 76 8.60 -22.08 21.07
CA PRO A 76 7.28 -21.70 20.54
C PRO A 76 7.27 -20.53 19.53
N LEU A 77 8.43 -20.00 19.14
CA LEU A 77 8.51 -18.79 18.30
C LEU A 77 8.02 -19.00 16.87
N ASP A 78 7.99 -20.25 16.41
CA ASP A 78 7.66 -20.62 15.04
C ASP A 78 6.26 -20.13 14.62
N GLY A 79 5.24 -20.42 15.44
CA GLY A 79 3.88 -19.96 15.15
C GLY A 79 3.71 -18.44 15.22
N VAL A 80 4.50 -17.76 16.06
CA VAL A 80 4.46 -16.29 16.13
C VAL A 80 5.03 -15.70 14.84
N PHE A 81 6.14 -16.22 14.33
CA PHE A 81 6.74 -15.76 13.08
C PHE A 81 5.85 -16.07 11.87
N GLU A 82 5.22 -17.24 11.83
CA GLU A 82 4.28 -17.61 10.76
C GLU A 82 3.10 -16.63 10.68
N ILE A 83 2.43 -16.37 11.82
CA ILE A 83 1.31 -15.43 11.89
C ILE A 83 1.76 -14.01 11.52
N TRP A 84 2.89 -13.55 12.08
CA TRP A 84 3.43 -12.23 11.74
C TRP A 84 3.75 -12.10 10.26
N PHE A 85 4.31 -13.15 9.68
CA PHE A 85 4.68 -13.19 8.28
C PHE A 85 3.45 -13.17 7.36
N GLU A 86 2.42 -13.93 7.70
CA GLU A 86 1.13 -13.92 6.99
C GLU A 86 0.50 -12.52 7.03
N ILE A 87 0.46 -11.89 8.21
CA ILE A 87 -0.03 -10.52 8.37
C ILE A 87 0.79 -9.55 7.50
N LEU A 88 2.12 -9.65 7.50
CA LEU A 88 2.98 -8.81 6.66
C LEU A 88 2.70 -8.99 5.17
N CYS A 89 2.44 -10.22 4.72
CA CYS A 89 2.09 -10.52 3.33
C CYS A 89 0.71 -9.95 2.96
N ILE A 90 -0.29 -10.12 3.83
CA ILE A 90 -1.63 -9.57 3.62
C ILE A 90 -1.59 -8.04 3.54
N ILE A 91 -0.84 -7.38 4.43
CA ILE A 91 -0.71 -5.92 4.42
C ILE A 91 0.03 -5.45 3.17
N SER A 92 1.16 -6.08 2.84
CA SER A 92 2.05 -5.61 1.76
C SER A 92 1.52 -5.92 0.38
N ILE A 93 1.00 -7.13 0.18
CA ILE A 93 0.64 -7.65 -1.16
C ILE A 93 -0.89 -7.76 -1.30
N GLY A 94 -1.61 -7.92 -0.19
CA GLY A 94 -3.05 -8.26 -0.21
C GLY A 94 -3.33 -9.76 -0.30
N HIS A 95 -2.30 -10.59 -0.26
CA HIS A 95 -2.39 -12.04 -0.38
C HIS A 95 -1.62 -12.70 0.77
N ALA A 96 -2.14 -13.82 1.28
CA ALA A 96 -1.49 -14.57 2.36
C ALA A 96 -0.24 -15.34 1.90
N ASN A 97 -0.13 -15.62 0.59
CA ASN A 97 0.91 -16.46 0.02
C ASN A 97 1.81 -15.69 -0.94
N LEU A 98 3.12 -15.96 -0.91
CA LEU A 98 4.04 -15.40 -1.91
C LEU A 98 3.91 -16.06 -3.27
N GLU A 99 3.38 -17.28 -3.37
CA GLU A 99 3.21 -17.94 -4.68
C GLU A 99 2.40 -17.06 -5.65
N ASP A 100 1.37 -16.37 -5.17
CA ASP A 100 0.60 -15.42 -5.98
C ASP A 100 1.50 -14.27 -6.49
N LEU A 101 2.37 -13.75 -5.63
CA LEU A 101 3.33 -12.72 -6.01
C LEU A 101 4.37 -13.24 -7.00
N TRP A 102 4.82 -14.50 -6.89
CA TRP A 102 5.74 -15.13 -7.83
C TRP A 102 5.13 -15.22 -9.22
N ILE A 103 3.86 -15.67 -9.29
CA ILE A 103 3.09 -15.77 -10.52
C ILE A 103 2.94 -14.37 -11.14
N VAL A 104 2.61 -13.36 -10.33
CA VAL A 104 2.49 -11.97 -10.78
C VAL A 104 3.84 -11.40 -11.26
N CYS A 105 4.93 -11.68 -10.56
CA CYS A 105 6.29 -11.25 -10.94
C CYS A 105 6.73 -11.84 -12.29
N ASN A 106 6.34 -13.07 -12.59
CA ASN A 106 6.69 -13.77 -13.83
C ASN A 106 5.62 -13.63 -14.93
N SER A 107 4.52 -12.93 -14.66
CA SER A 107 3.48 -12.64 -15.64
C SER A 107 3.85 -11.46 -16.54
N ASP A 108 2.99 -11.15 -17.50
CA ASP A 108 3.19 -10.04 -18.43
C ASP A 108 3.23 -8.69 -17.70
N ASP A 109 3.96 -7.72 -18.27
CA ASP A 109 4.18 -6.39 -17.68
C ASP A 109 2.85 -5.67 -17.36
N ASP A 110 1.79 -5.92 -18.13
CA ASP A 110 0.44 -5.37 -17.88
C ASP A 110 -0.18 -5.89 -16.58
N THR A 111 -0.01 -7.18 -16.29
CA THR A 111 -0.51 -7.80 -15.04
C THR A 111 0.28 -7.31 -13.84
N TRP A 112 1.60 -7.14 -14.01
CA TRP A 112 2.44 -6.49 -13.01
C TRP A 112 2.01 -5.05 -12.74
N ALA A 113 1.81 -4.23 -13.79
CA ALA A 113 1.40 -2.85 -13.69
C ALA A 113 0.05 -2.70 -12.96
N SER A 114 -0.90 -3.59 -13.25
CA SER A 114 -2.20 -3.62 -12.58
C SER A 114 -2.08 -3.89 -11.08
N ASN A 115 -1.35 -4.93 -10.68
CA ASN A 115 -1.15 -5.27 -9.27
C ASN A 115 -0.37 -4.19 -8.52
N ARG A 116 0.68 -3.65 -9.16
CA ARG A 116 1.44 -2.52 -8.63
C ARG A 116 0.56 -1.28 -8.46
N GLY A 117 -0.39 -1.03 -9.35
CA GLY A 117 -1.36 0.06 -9.23
C GLY A 117 -2.22 -0.04 -7.98
N LEU A 118 -2.61 -1.25 -7.57
CA LEU A 118 -3.37 -1.46 -6.32
C LEU A 118 -2.52 -1.14 -5.09
N LEU A 119 -1.28 -1.62 -5.04
CA LEU A 119 -0.35 -1.32 -3.95
C LEU A 119 -0.04 0.18 -3.89
N TRP A 120 0.19 0.80 -5.04
CA TRP A 120 0.38 2.24 -5.19
C TRP A 120 -0.77 3.02 -4.58
N ASN A 121 -2.00 2.67 -4.94
CA ASN A 121 -3.20 3.34 -4.44
C ASN A 121 -3.29 3.25 -2.91
N ARG A 122 -3.04 2.06 -2.33
CA ARG A 122 -3.06 1.86 -0.87
C ARG A 122 -2.02 2.72 -0.15
N ILE A 123 -0.76 2.69 -0.60
CA ILE A 123 0.32 3.47 0.01
C ILE A 123 0.05 4.98 -0.14
N ASN A 124 -0.50 5.40 -1.28
CA ASN A 124 -0.88 6.79 -1.51
C ASN A 124 -1.99 7.25 -0.55
N THR A 125 -3.07 6.48 -0.41
CA THR A 125 -4.15 6.77 0.56
C THR A 125 -3.59 6.91 1.97
N ILE A 126 -2.69 6.01 2.37
CA ILE A 126 -2.09 6.02 3.70
C ILE A 126 -1.16 7.22 3.91
N THR A 127 -0.42 7.61 2.87
CA THR A 127 0.43 8.81 2.91
C THR A 127 -0.43 10.07 3.10
N ILE A 128 -1.59 10.15 2.43
CA ILE A 128 -2.55 11.25 2.63
C ILE A 128 -3.08 11.25 4.07
N VAL A 129 -3.51 10.10 4.59
CA VAL A 129 -3.97 9.97 5.98
C VAL A 129 -2.88 10.35 6.98
N ALA A 130 -1.64 9.92 6.75
CA ALA A 130 -0.49 10.29 7.58
C ALA A 130 -0.26 11.81 7.58
N GLY A 131 -0.32 12.45 6.41
CA GLY A 131 -0.20 13.91 6.30
C GLY A 131 -1.29 14.66 7.07
N LEU A 132 -2.54 14.18 7.01
CA LEU A 132 -3.66 14.74 7.77
C LEU A 132 -3.46 14.57 9.29
N LEU A 133 -3.06 13.37 9.73
CA LEU A 133 -2.76 13.10 11.14
C LEU A 133 -1.59 13.96 11.64
N LEU A 134 -0.55 14.14 10.82
CA LEU A 134 0.59 14.98 11.14
C LEU A 134 0.18 16.45 11.30
N GLY A 135 -0.68 16.95 10.41
CA GLY A 135 -1.23 18.32 10.51
C GLY A 135 -2.06 18.51 11.77
N ALA A 136 -2.96 17.57 12.08
CA ALA A 136 -3.79 17.61 13.27
C ALA A 136 -2.97 17.56 14.57
N THR A 137 -2.02 16.62 14.65
CA THR A 137 -1.12 16.50 15.82
C THR A 137 -0.22 17.73 15.99
N SER A 138 0.26 18.33 14.90
CA SER A 138 1.00 19.60 14.92
C SER A 138 0.16 20.76 15.48
N ALA A 139 -1.12 20.84 15.08
CA ALA A 139 -2.04 21.83 15.61
C ALA A 139 -2.23 21.65 17.13
N PHE A 140 -2.44 20.42 17.61
CA PHE A 140 -2.53 20.16 19.05
C PHE A 140 -1.22 20.45 19.79
N ALA A 141 -0.07 20.20 19.18
CA ALA A 141 1.22 20.47 19.80
C ALA A 141 1.53 21.97 19.94
N THR A 142 0.93 22.83 19.11
CA THR A 142 1.28 24.27 19.02
C THR A 142 0.18 25.21 19.54
N THR A 143 -1.06 24.73 19.69
CA THR A 143 -2.19 25.57 20.12
C THR A 143 -2.49 25.39 21.60
N MET A 144 -2.97 26.44 22.27
CA MET A 144 -3.46 26.32 23.65
C MET A 144 -4.87 25.70 23.66
N PRO A 145 -5.17 24.78 24.61
CA PRO A 145 -6.49 24.15 24.68
C PRO A 145 -7.57 25.20 24.92
N PRO A 146 -8.67 25.20 24.13
CA PRO A 146 -9.72 26.20 24.28
C PRO A 146 -10.48 26.06 25.61
N THR A 147 -10.50 24.87 26.21
CA THR A 147 -11.11 24.61 27.52
C THR A 147 -10.31 23.57 28.31
N ALA A 148 -9.91 23.91 29.53
CA ALA A 148 -9.13 23.01 30.39
C ALA A 148 -9.91 21.76 30.85
N GLY A 149 -11.24 21.80 30.80
CA GLY A 149 -12.11 20.73 31.32
C GLY A 149 -12.41 19.58 30.36
N LEU A 150 -12.16 19.73 29.06
CA LEU A 150 -12.50 18.70 28.05
C LEU A 150 -11.30 17.83 27.67
N LEU A 151 -10.14 18.44 27.42
CA LEU A 151 -8.92 17.72 27.05
C LEU A 151 -7.69 18.57 27.39
N ASN A 152 -7.10 18.34 28.57
CA ASN A 152 -5.88 19.04 28.97
C ASN A 152 -4.64 18.37 28.36
N TYR A 153 -4.40 18.60 27.07
CA TYR A 153 -3.21 18.10 26.37
C TYR A 153 -1.92 18.86 26.70
N THR A 154 -1.98 19.89 27.56
CA THR A 154 -0.79 20.60 28.06
C THR A 154 -0.11 19.89 29.23
N GLU A 155 -0.77 18.89 29.82
CA GLU A 155 -0.15 18.02 30.81
C GLU A 155 1.03 17.24 30.22
N ARG A 156 2.05 17.00 31.05
CA ARG A 156 3.31 16.36 30.61
C ARG A 156 3.09 14.99 29.95
N GLY A 157 2.11 14.22 30.44
CA GLY A 157 1.79 12.88 29.92
C GLY A 157 1.22 12.91 28.50
N PRO A 158 0.03 13.49 28.30
CA PRO A 158 -0.58 13.66 26.98
C PRO A 158 0.34 14.36 25.98
N TYR A 159 1.09 15.39 26.41
CA TYR A 159 2.02 16.11 25.54
C TYR A 159 3.12 15.20 24.97
N ARG A 160 3.71 14.33 25.79
CA ARG A 160 4.69 13.33 25.32
C ARG A 160 4.08 12.32 24.35
N CYS A 161 2.83 11.90 24.58
CA CYS A 161 2.12 10.99 23.69
C CYS A 161 1.86 11.65 22.31
N ILE A 162 1.47 12.93 22.30
CA ILE A 162 1.27 13.71 21.07
C ILE A 162 2.60 13.85 20.31
N LEU A 163 3.70 14.20 20.98
CA LEU A 163 5.01 14.31 20.33
C LEU A 163 5.50 12.96 19.79
N LEU A 164 5.28 11.86 20.52
CA LEU A 164 5.63 10.52 20.06
C LEU A 164 4.80 10.12 18.83
N SER A 165 3.49 10.35 18.86
CA SER A 165 2.59 10.12 17.72
C SER A 165 3.00 11.00 16.51
N PHE A 166 3.36 12.25 16.73
CA PHE A 166 3.87 13.15 15.68
C PHE A 166 5.14 12.58 15.04
N ALA A 167 6.12 12.16 15.83
CA ALA A 167 7.37 11.59 15.33
C ALA A 167 7.15 10.27 14.57
N LEU A 168 6.30 9.37 15.09
CA LEU A 168 5.93 8.12 14.43
C LEU A 168 5.26 8.38 13.07
N THR A 169 4.30 9.33 13.03
CA THR A 169 3.59 9.70 11.80
C THR A 169 4.53 10.32 10.77
N LEU A 170 5.45 11.18 11.21
CA LEU A 170 6.48 11.76 10.36
C LEU A 170 7.40 10.69 9.77
N GLY A 171 7.86 9.74 10.59
CA GLY A 171 8.67 8.61 10.13
C GLY A 171 7.94 7.73 9.12
N ALA A 172 6.67 7.41 9.37
CA ALA A 172 5.83 6.67 8.43
C ALA A 172 5.69 7.40 7.08
N LEU A 173 5.50 8.73 7.11
CA LEU A 173 5.38 9.57 5.92
C LEU A 173 6.68 9.58 5.09
N VAL A 174 7.84 9.69 5.74
CA VAL A 174 9.14 9.64 5.06
C VAL A 174 9.35 8.28 4.39
N VAL A 175 9.12 7.18 5.11
CA VAL A 175 9.29 5.82 4.58
C VAL A 175 8.28 5.52 3.46
N SER A 176 7.01 5.95 3.60
CA SER A 176 6.01 5.76 2.54
C SER A 176 6.36 6.54 1.28
N SER A 177 6.84 7.79 1.43
CA SER A 177 7.28 8.62 0.28
C SER A 177 8.48 8.00 -0.44
N ALA A 178 9.47 7.50 0.32
CA ALA A 178 10.61 6.79 -0.26
C ALA A 178 10.19 5.50 -0.97
N THR A 179 9.26 4.75 -0.38
CA THR A 179 8.71 3.52 -0.97
C THR A 179 7.95 3.81 -2.25
N LEU A 180 7.12 4.86 -2.29
CA LEU A 180 6.46 5.32 -3.50
C LEU A 180 7.50 5.68 -4.58
N PHE A 181 8.53 6.46 -4.23
CA PHE A 181 9.57 6.81 -5.19
C PHE A 181 10.31 5.59 -5.76
N VAL A 182 10.66 4.60 -4.93
CA VAL A 182 11.30 3.36 -5.40
C VAL A 182 10.35 2.59 -6.29
N MET A 183 9.09 2.45 -5.87
CA MET A 183 8.09 1.70 -6.63
C MET A 183 7.88 2.34 -8.00
N THR A 184 7.80 3.67 -8.16
CA THR A 184 7.59 4.30 -9.48
C THR A 184 8.67 3.97 -10.49
N ASN A 185 9.92 3.95 -10.06
CA ASN A 185 11.09 3.83 -10.93
C ASN A 185 11.52 2.38 -11.18
N CYS A 186 10.93 1.42 -10.48
CA CYS A 186 11.40 0.04 -10.45
C CYS A 186 10.68 -0.84 -11.51
N PRO A 187 11.37 -1.35 -12.54
CA PRO A 187 10.79 -2.31 -13.48
C PRO A 187 10.60 -3.69 -12.81
N ALA A 188 9.61 -4.46 -13.25
CA ALA A 188 9.22 -5.75 -12.66
C ALA A 188 10.43 -6.70 -12.51
N LYS A 189 11.21 -6.83 -13.58
CA LYS A 189 12.39 -7.69 -13.59
C LYS A 189 13.41 -7.31 -12.51
N TRP A 190 13.72 -6.02 -12.38
CA TRP A 190 14.66 -5.55 -11.36
C TRP A 190 14.08 -5.72 -9.95
N PHE A 191 12.76 -5.50 -9.78
CA PHE A 191 12.07 -5.73 -8.51
C PHE A 191 12.28 -7.18 -8.06
N CYS A 192 11.94 -8.14 -8.92
CA CYS A 192 12.02 -9.56 -8.56
C CYS A 192 13.49 -10.01 -8.41
N GLU A 193 14.43 -9.56 -9.25
CA GLU A 193 15.86 -9.92 -9.11
C GLU A 193 16.51 -9.33 -7.86
N THR A 194 16.26 -8.05 -7.56
CA THR A 194 16.96 -7.31 -6.50
C THR A 194 16.37 -7.60 -5.12
N LEU A 195 15.05 -7.56 -5.01
CA LEU A 195 14.33 -7.67 -3.74
C LEU A 195 14.10 -9.12 -3.34
N MET A 196 14.05 -10.04 -4.32
CA MET A 196 13.69 -11.44 -4.08
C MET A 196 14.86 -12.42 -4.30
N GLY A 197 16.07 -11.90 -4.45
CA GLY A 197 17.30 -12.69 -4.57
C GLY A 197 17.74 -13.42 -3.28
N SER A 198 17.22 -13.04 -2.10
CA SER A 198 17.49 -13.78 -0.85
C SER A 198 16.37 -13.66 0.18
N ARG A 199 16.29 -14.63 1.11
CA ARG A 199 15.26 -14.70 2.16
C ARG A 199 15.18 -13.45 3.04
N SER A 200 16.34 -12.96 3.48
CA SER A 200 16.42 -11.78 4.35
C SER A 200 15.98 -10.52 3.62
N ARG A 201 16.27 -10.39 2.32
CA ARG A 201 15.80 -9.27 1.50
C ARG A 201 14.29 -9.28 1.35
N VAL A 202 13.68 -10.43 1.05
CA VAL A 202 12.21 -10.55 0.96
C VAL A 202 11.56 -10.09 2.27
N CYS A 203 12.02 -10.62 3.41
CA CYS A 203 11.49 -10.23 4.72
C CYS A 203 11.68 -8.72 4.99
N CYS A 204 12.88 -8.18 4.73
CA CYS A 204 13.16 -6.75 4.89
C CYS A 204 12.24 -5.89 4.02
N THR A 205 11.97 -6.28 2.78
CA THR A 205 11.12 -5.52 1.87
C THR A 205 9.66 -5.56 2.27
N LEU A 206 9.16 -6.71 2.74
CA LEU A 206 7.82 -6.82 3.31
C LEU A 206 7.69 -5.95 4.56
N ILE A 207 8.70 -5.93 5.43
CA ILE A 207 8.73 -5.05 6.60
C ILE A 207 8.70 -3.58 6.17
N ILE A 208 9.51 -3.16 5.19
CA ILE A 208 9.54 -1.78 4.70
C ILE A 208 8.19 -1.36 4.10
N ILE A 209 7.55 -2.24 3.32
CA ILE A 209 6.24 -1.96 2.70
C ILE A 209 5.12 -1.92 3.75
N ALA A 210 5.14 -2.82 4.73
CA ALA A 210 4.15 -2.87 5.81
C ALA A 210 4.39 -1.79 6.89
N TYR A 211 5.61 -1.29 7.04
CA TYR A 211 6.01 -0.32 8.04
C TYR A 211 5.05 0.88 8.16
N PRO A 212 4.70 1.61 7.08
CA PRO A 212 3.81 2.76 7.20
C PRO A 212 2.43 2.38 7.77
N PHE A 213 1.89 1.21 7.41
CA PHE A 213 0.60 0.73 7.94
C PHE A 213 0.68 0.48 9.44
N VAL A 214 1.70 -0.25 9.87
CA VAL A 214 1.90 -0.63 11.28
C VAL A 214 2.15 0.61 12.13
N ILE A 215 3.04 1.50 11.70
CA ILE A 215 3.41 2.70 12.45
C ILE A 215 2.26 3.69 12.54
N ILE A 216 1.45 3.86 11.49
CA ILE A 216 0.27 4.74 11.57
C ILE A 216 -0.75 4.16 12.56
N GLY A 217 -1.00 2.85 12.54
CA GLY A 217 -1.84 2.20 13.54
C GLY A 217 -1.34 2.42 14.97
N ILE A 218 -0.05 2.18 15.22
CA ILE A 218 0.59 2.42 16.54
C ILE A 218 0.48 3.89 16.92
N SER A 219 0.75 4.82 16.00
CA SER A 219 0.63 6.26 16.22
C SER A 219 -0.78 6.66 16.65
N THR A 220 -1.80 6.14 15.97
CA THR A 220 -3.21 6.38 16.33
C THR A 220 -3.55 5.83 17.70
N VAL A 221 -3.07 4.63 18.05
CA VAL A 221 -3.28 4.03 19.37
C VAL A 221 -2.59 4.85 20.47
N VAL A 222 -1.34 5.28 20.26
CA VAL A 222 -0.61 6.13 21.20
C VAL A 222 -1.33 7.47 21.41
N LEU A 223 -1.84 8.07 20.33
CA LEU A 223 -2.62 9.31 20.41
C LEU A 223 -3.92 9.11 21.20
N ALA A 224 -4.63 7.99 20.96
CA ALA A 224 -5.85 7.64 21.68
C ALA A 224 -5.60 7.40 23.17
N PHE A 225 -4.51 6.71 23.53
CA PHE A 225 -4.12 6.55 24.92
C PHE A 225 -3.78 7.90 25.57
N GLY A 226 -3.05 8.78 24.88
CA GLY A 226 -2.77 10.14 25.35
C GLY A 226 -4.03 10.96 25.64
N ALA A 227 -5.11 10.73 24.89
CA ALA A 227 -6.41 11.37 25.13
C ALA A 227 -7.22 10.74 26.27
N TYR A 228 -7.02 9.44 26.56
CA TYR A 228 -7.76 8.73 27.61
C TYR A 228 -7.16 8.88 29.01
N VAL A 229 -5.87 9.20 29.14
CA VAL A 229 -5.21 9.32 30.46
C VAL A 229 -5.96 10.36 31.32
N PRO A 230 -6.63 9.93 32.41
CA PRO A 230 -7.37 10.84 33.26
C PRO A 230 -6.39 11.80 33.96
N PRO A 231 -6.82 13.06 34.20
CA PRO A 231 -6.01 13.97 34.98
C PRO A 231 -5.73 13.35 36.36
N PRO A 232 -4.50 13.44 36.89
CA PRO A 232 -4.22 12.96 38.22
C PRO A 232 -5.19 13.64 39.19
N SER A 233 -6.04 12.84 39.85
CA SER A 233 -6.90 13.34 40.91
C SER A 233 -5.99 13.90 41.99
N ILE A 234 -5.96 15.22 42.09
CA ILE A 234 -5.20 15.93 43.12
C ILE A 234 -5.75 15.43 44.47
N PHE A 235 -4.94 14.64 45.17
CA PHE A 235 -5.10 14.30 46.59
C PHE A 235 -4.39 15.37 47.42
#